data_AF-A0A651EZY3-F1
#
_entry.id   AF-A0A651EZY3-F1
#
_cell.length_a   1.000
_cell.length_b   1.000
_cell.length_c   1.000
_cell.angle_alpha   90.00
_cell.angle_beta   90.00
_cell.angle_gamma   90.00
#
_symmetry.space_group_name_H-M   'P 1'
#
loop_
_entity.id
_entity.type
_entity.pdbx_description
1 polymer ?
#
loop_
_entity_poly.entity_id
_entity_poly.type
_entity_poly.pdbx_seq_one_letter_code
_entity_poly.pdbx_strand_id
1 'polypeptide(L)'
;GEENWIGVTFAISEGWHLYWENPGDSGGPIIFQFEAPDGVSIGEPHFPTPKRKLYAQDSVDYIYEREVTVLFPVRVDEGVSGTVKIGAEIDWLVCKDECLAGFAEVELTIPVTSNAGAAEAIERPQFARARERFPDRVEDPAEAGLRYGWDEYTLRIEVADARRLIFYPAHSEKFVYPVQMAANGVSSGNAISLPYNRYLDRAERVGGILEVHRENGVSYMALDVPTPYSGSR
;
A
#
# COMPACT_ATOMS: atom_id res chain seq x y z
N GLY A 1 17.99 -2.71 -16.82
CA GLY A 1 18.83 -3.45 -15.85
C GLY A 1 18.51 -2.99 -14.45
N GLU A 2 18.67 -1.69 -14.20
CA GLU A 2 18.26 -1.04 -12.95
C GLU A 2 16.76 -0.71 -12.96
N GLU A 3 16.12 -0.84 -11.82
CA GLU A 3 14.72 -0.47 -11.60
C GLU A 3 14.65 1.04 -11.33
N ASN A 4 14.02 1.78 -12.26
CA ASN A 4 13.83 3.22 -12.12
C ASN A 4 12.50 3.47 -11.42
N TRP A 5 12.41 4.59 -10.70
CA TRP A 5 11.20 4.94 -9.97
C TRP A 5 10.85 6.41 -10.22
N ILE A 6 9.57 6.68 -10.41
CA ILE A 6 9.00 8.03 -10.29
C ILE A 6 8.11 8.09 -9.06
N GLY A 7 7.81 9.30 -8.59
CA GLY A 7 6.96 9.47 -7.42
C GLY A 7 6.07 10.70 -7.54
N VAL A 8 4.81 10.55 -7.11
CA VAL A 8 3.88 11.66 -6.93
C VAL A 8 3.81 11.98 -5.44
N THR A 9 4.13 13.22 -5.08
CA THR A 9 4.10 13.69 -3.68
C THR A 9 2.94 14.63 -3.46
N PHE A 10 2.11 14.33 -2.46
CA PHE A 10 1.02 15.18 -1.99
C PHE A 10 1.46 15.87 -0.70
N ALA A 11 1.46 17.21 -0.71
CA ALA A 11 1.56 18.00 0.51
C ALA A 11 0.14 18.25 1.05
N ILE A 12 -0.19 17.63 2.18
CA ILE A 12 -1.54 17.61 2.74
C ILE A 12 -1.63 18.67 3.84
N SER A 13 -2.57 19.60 3.69
CA SER A 13 -2.80 20.66 4.67
C SER A 13 -3.17 20.10 6.04
N GLU A 14 -2.84 20.84 7.10
CA GLU A 14 -3.12 20.41 8.46
C GLU A 14 -4.61 20.15 8.72
N GLY A 15 -4.89 19.01 9.36
CA GLY A 15 -6.25 18.54 9.64
C GLY A 15 -6.94 17.87 8.45
N TRP A 16 -6.38 17.94 7.24
CA TRP A 16 -6.85 17.21 6.07
C TRP A 16 -6.13 15.87 5.93
N HIS A 17 -6.79 14.93 5.25
CA HIS A 17 -6.23 13.62 4.96
C HIS A 17 -6.61 13.12 3.56
N LEU A 18 -5.71 12.33 2.99
CA LEU A 18 -5.96 11.51 1.79
C LEU A 18 -6.14 10.06 2.20
N TYR A 19 -6.67 9.23 1.30
CA TYR A 19 -6.94 7.83 1.55
C TYR A 19 -5.88 6.93 0.91
N TRP A 20 -5.68 5.77 1.53
CA TRP A 20 -4.95 4.66 0.94
C TRP A 20 -5.77 3.97 -0.16
N GLU A 21 -5.15 3.02 -0.87
CA GLU A 21 -5.80 2.24 -1.94
C GLU A 21 -7.10 1.56 -1.47
N ASN A 22 -7.07 1.00 -0.26
CA ASN A 22 -8.27 0.69 0.50
C ASN A 22 -8.56 1.87 1.43
N PRO A 23 -9.62 2.66 1.19
CA PRO A 23 -9.89 3.83 2.01
C PRO A 23 -10.43 3.46 3.42
N GLY A 24 -10.89 2.22 3.62
CA GLY A 24 -11.61 1.81 4.82
C GLY A 24 -13.13 1.93 4.63
N ASP A 25 -13.84 2.39 5.65
CA ASP A 25 -15.30 2.50 5.60
C ASP A 25 -15.79 3.72 4.81
N SER A 26 -14.99 4.79 4.73
CA SER A 26 -15.34 6.01 4.02
C SER A 26 -14.19 6.52 3.15
N GLY A 27 -14.53 7.29 2.12
CA GLY A 27 -13.55 7.95 1.26
C GLY A 27 -13.40 7.34 -0.13
N GLY A 28 -12.30 7.69 -0.79
CA GLY A 28 -11.99 7.22 -2.14
C GLY A 28 -10.48 7.25 -2.41
N PRO A 29 -9.94 6.27 -3.14
CA PRO A 29 -8.51 6.16 -3.39
C PRO A 29 -8.01 7.27 -4.31
N ILE A 30 -6.69 7.40 -4.39
CA ILE A 30 -6.04 8.22 -5.42
C ILE A 30 -6.00 7.41 -6.71
N ILE A 31 -6.47 7.99 -7.80
CA ILE A 31 -6.48 7.37 -9.14
C ILE A 31 -5.41 8.09 -9.97
N PHE A 32 -4.54 7.30 -10.60
CA PHE A 32 -3.48 7.78 -11.46
C PHE A 32 -3.69 7.26 -12.88
N GLN A 33 -3.66 8.16 -13.86
CA GLN A 33 -3.73 7.80 -15.27
C GLN A 33 -2.48 8.37 -15.95
N PHE A 34 -1.52 7.51 -16.27
CA PHE A 34 -0.26 7.91 -16.88
C PHE A 34 -0.33 7.89 -18.40
N GLU A 35 0.27 8.91 -19.00
CA GLU A 35 0.60 8.94 -20.43
C GLU A 35 2.12 8.94 -20.58
N ALA A 36 2.67 7.93 -21.25
CA ALA A 36 4.10 7.79 -21.50
C ALA A 36 4.34 7.49 -22.99
N PRO A 37 5.49 7.90 -23.55
CA PRO A 37 5.82 7.62 -24.93
C PRO A 37 6.14 6.14 -25.15
N ASP A 38 6.13 5.72 -26.41
CA ASP A 38 6.49 4.36 -26.81
C ASP A 38 7.85 3.93 -26.21
N GLY A 39 7.88 2.70 -25.69
CA GLY A 39 9.08 2.14 -25.03
C GLY A 39 9.27 2.58 -23.58
N VAL A 40 8.33 3.33 -22.98
CA VAL A 40 8.32 3.66 -21.55
C VAL A 40 7.02 3.13 -20.94
N SER A 41 7.14 2.33 -19.88
CA SER A 41 5.99 1.84 -19.12
C SER A 41 6.11 2.16 -17.64
N ILE A 42 4.98 2.55 -17.05
CA ILE A 42 4.82 2.85 -15.63
C ILE A 42 4.05 1.68 -15.02
N GLY A 43 4.61 1.07 -13.97
CA GLY A 43 3.97 -0.02 -13.26
C GLY A 43 2.94 0.47 -12.23
N GLU A 44 2.38 -0.48 -11.49
CA GLU A 44 1.37 -0.22 -10.47
C GLU A 44 1.88 0.71 -9.35
N PRO A 45 0.98 1.47 -8.69
CA PRO A 45 1.35 2.31 -7.56
C PRO A 45 1.84 1.50 -6.35
N HIS A 46 2.98 1.89 -5.80
CA HIS A 46 3.46 1.44 -4.50
C HIS A 46 3.15 2.50 -3.44
N PHE A 47 2.11 2.22 -2.66
CA PHE A 47 1.68 3.05 -1.56
C PHE A 47 2.47 2.73 -0.28
N PRO A 48 2.96 3.75 0.46
CA PRO A 48 3.44 3.54 1.82
C PRO A 48 2.33 3.02 2.74
N THR A 49 2.65 2.23 3.76
CA THR A 49 1.66 1.77 4.74
C THR A 49 0.91 2.98 5.35
N PRO A 50 -0.43 2.99 5.37
CA PRO A 50 -1.19 4.15 5.84
C PRO A 50 -1.24 4.22 7.38
N LYS A 51 -2.03 5.15 7.91
CA LYS A 51 -2.42 5.18 9.32
C LYS A 51 -3.90 4.81 9.45
N ARG A 52 -4.29 4.31 10.62
CA ARG A 52 -5.70 4.12 10.98
C ARG A 52 -6.27 5.40 11.59
N LYS A 53 -7.42 5.85 11.09
CA LYS A 53 -8.23 6.91 11.71
C LYS A 53 -9.55 6.31 12.16
N LEU A 54 -9.79 6.34 13.47
CA LEU A 54 -11.00 5.81 14.07
C LEU A 54 -12.05 6.91 14.21
N TYR A 55 -13.30 6.58 13.88
CA TYR A 55 -14.46 7.43 14.06
C TYR A 55 -15.45 6.79 15.03
N ALA A 56 -16.56 7.50 15.29
CA ALA A 56 -17.67 6.94 16.06
C ALA A 56 -18.26 5.69 15.37
N GLN A 57 -18.94 4.85 16.15
CA GLN A 57 -19.60 3.63 15.67
C GLN A 57 -18.64 2.59 15.05
N ASP A 58 -17.43 2.49 15.60
CA ASP A 58 -16.43 1.49 15.19
C ASP A 58 -16.08 1.55 13.69
N SER A 59 -16.10 2.75 13.11
CA SER A 59 -15.65 2.99 11.76
C SER A 59 -14.15 3.32 11.71
N VAL A 60 -13.46 2.84 10.67
CA VAL A 60 -12.04 3.07 10.43
C VAL A 60 -11.77 3.45 8.98
N ASP A 61 -10.99 4.52 8.81
CA ASP A 61 -10.37 4.85 7.53
C ASP A 61 -8.87 4.57 7.57
N TYR A 62 -8.30 4.33 6.40
CA TYR A 62 -6.86 4.20 6.20
C TYR A 62 -6.34 5.40 5.42
N ILE A 63 -5.54 6.23 6.10
CA ILE A 63 -5.28 7.59 5.65
C ILE A 63 -3.81 7.98 5.63
N TYR A 64 -3.54 9.06 4.91
CA TYR A 64 -2.32 9.84 4.94
C TYR A 64 -2.59 11.27 5.39
N GLU A 65 -1.66 11.84 6.16
CA GLU A 65 -1.71 13.20 6.67
C GLU A 65 -0.35 13.86 6.43
N ARG A 66 -0.32 15.18 6.31
CA ARG A 66 0.88 16.03 6.10
C ARG A 66 1.59 15.81 4.77
N GLU A 67 2.01 14.59 4.48
CA GLU A 67 2.71 14.24 3.24
C GLU A 67 2.50 12.75 2.93
N VAL A 68 2.33 12.43 1.65
CA VAL A 68 2.51 11.07 1.13
C VAL A 68 3.17 11.12 -0.23
N THR A 69 4.11 10.21 -0.46
CA THR A 69 4.71 9.99 -1.77
C THR A 69 4.38 8.57 -2.23
N VAL A 70 3.64 8.46 -3.32
CA VAL A 70 3.35 7.18 -3.99
C VAL A 70 4.41 6.98 -5.05
N LEU A 71 5.06 5.80 -5.04
CA LEU A 71 6.13 5.49 -5.99
C LEU A 71 5.63 4.54 -7.08
N PHE A 72 6.18 4.67 -8.28
CA PHE A 72 5.83 3.84 -9.42
C PHE A 72 7.12 3.33 -10.06
N PRO A 73 7.25 2.02 -10.27
CA PRO A 73 8.38 1.48 -11.01
C PRO A 73 8.24 1.90 -12.47
N VAL A 74 9.37 2.26 -13.09
CA VAL A 74 9.44 2.69 -14.48
C VAL A 74 10.37 1.76 -15.22
N ARG A 75 9.86 1.20 -16.31
CA ARG A 75 10.63 0.42 -17.26
C ARG A 75 10.81 1.24 -18.54
N VAL A 76 12.05 1.28 -19.01
CA VAL A 76 12.44 1.90 -20.27
C VAL A 76 13.08 0.83 -21.14
N ASP A 77 12.54 0.64 -22.33
CA ASP A 77 13.03 -0.35 -23.28
C ASP A 77 14.37 0.06 -23.89
N GLU A 78 15.12 -0.94 -24.36
CA GLU A 78 16.42 -0.71 -24.99
C GLU A 78 16.28 0.18 -26.24
N GLY A 79 17.16 1.17 -26.37
CA GLY A 79 17.17 2.09 -27.51
C GLY A 79 16.41 3.41 -27.29
N VAL A 80 15.57 3.50 -26.26
CA VAL A 80 14.99 4.79 -25.84
C VAL A 80 16.12 5.68 -25.31
N SER A 81 16.20 6.91 -25.83
CA SER A 81 17.22 7.88 -25.43
C SER A 81 16.75 9.31 -25.71
N GLY A 82 17.45 10.29 -25.15
CA GLY A 82 17.10 11.70 -25.31
C GLY A 82 16.24 12.18 -24.16
N THR A 83 15.18 12.94 -24.45
CA THR A 83 14.29 13.49 -23.43
C THR A 83 12.95 12.79 -23.49
N VAL A 84 12.56 12.16 -22.39
CA VAL A 84 11.26 11.50 -22.21
C VAL A 84 10.36 12.41 -21.40
N LYS A 85 9.09 12.50 -21.80
CA LYS A 85 8.04 13.26 -21.12
C LYS A 85 6.94 12.30 -20.69
N ILE A 86 6.65 12.26 -19.40
CA ILE A 86 5.60 11.44 -18.79
C ILE A 86 4.55 12.40 -18.24
N GLY A 87 3.31 12.27 -18.70
CA GLY A 87 2.15 12.97 -18.16
C GLY A 87 1.39 12.09 -17.17
N ALA A 88 0.67 12.72 -16.24
CA ALA A 88 -0.29 12.03 -15.40
C ALA A 88 -1.51 12.90 -15.11
N GLU A 89 -2.70 12.35 -15.32
CA GLU A 89 -3.95 12.85 -14.75
C GLU A 89 -4.18 12.15 -13.40
N ILE A 90 -4.52 12.93 -12.37
CA ILE A 90 -4.60 12.45 -11.00
C ILE A 90 -5.89 12.95 -10.37
N ASP A 91 -6.74 12.02 -9.95
CA ASP A 91 -7.97 12.28 -9.20
C ASP A 91 -7.82 11.76 -7.78
N TRP A 92 -8.35 12.49 -6.80
CA TRP A 92 -8.38 12.01 -5.41
C TRP A 92 -9.55 12.61 -4.64
N LEU A 93 -9.86 11.98 -3.50
CA LEU A 93 -10.72 12.56 -2.49
C LEU A 93 -9.88 13.02 -1.28
N VAL A 94 -10.07 14.26 -0.84
CA VAL A 94 -9.43 14.81 0.36
C VAL A 94 -10.49 15.24 1.36
N CYS A 95 -10.33 14.83 2.62
CA CYS A 95 -11.36 15.09 3.63
C CYS A 95 -10.79 15.73 4.89
N LYS A 96 -11.64 16.49 5.57
CA LYS A 96 -11.47 16.95 6.95
C LYS A 96 -12.80 16.75 7.69
N ASP A 97 -13.64 17.78 7.69
CA ASP A 97 -15.01 17.75 8.22
C ASP A 97 -15.99 17.37 7.11
N GLU A 98 -15.63 17.72 5.87
CA GLU A 98 -16.28 17.33 4.63
C GLU A 98 -15.23 16.83 3.63
N CYS A 99 -15.70 16.18 2.57
CA CYS A 99 -14.87 15.60 1.53
C CYS A 99 -14.97 16.40 0.24
N LEU A 100 -13.82 16.71 -0.37
CA LEU A 100 -13.70 17.43 -1.62
C LEU A 100 -12.98 16.58 -2.65
N ALA A 101 -13.45 16.63 -3.90
CA ALA A 101 -12.74 16.06 -5.03
C ALA A 101 -11.57 16.97 -5.42
N GLY A 102 -10.39 16.40 -5.61
CA GLY A 102 -9.21 17.05 -6.15
C GLY A 102 -8.82 16.45 -7.49
N PHE A 103 -8.25 17.28 -8.35
CA PHE A 103 -7.76 16.90 -9.67
C PHE A 103 -6.47 17.66 -9.97
N ALA A 104 -5.53 17.01 -10.64
CA ALA A 104 -4.32 17.64 -11.18
C ALA A 104 -3.83 16.92 -12.44
N GLU A 105 -3.35 17.72 -13.39
CA GLU A 105 -2.51 17.26 -14.50
C GLU A 105 -1.07 17.65 -14.19
N VAL A 106 -0.17 16.67 -14.21
CA VAL A 106 1.26 16.88 -13.95
C VAL A 106 2.09 16.28 -15.07
N GLU A 107 3.30 16.82 -15.22
CA GLU A 107 4.23 16.39 -16.26
C GLU A 107 5.64 16.32 -15.70
N LEU A 108 6.34 15.24 -16.06
CA LEU A 108 7.72 15.01 -15.71
C LEU A 108 8.55 14.82 -16.98
N THR A 109 9.56 15.66 -17.15
CA THR A 109 10.52 15.57 -18.25
C THR A 109 11.86 15.07 -17.72
N ILE A 110 12.33 13.92 -18.22
CA ILE A 110 13.54 13.24 -17.74
C ILE A 110 14.49 12.95 -18.90
N PRO A 111 15.79 13.24 -18.78
CA PRO A 111 16.78 12.76 -19.73
C PRO A 111 17.01 11.26 -19.56
N VAL A 112 16.91 10.50 -20.65
CA VAL A 112 17.21 9.07 -20.74
C VAL A 112 18.47 8.87 -21.57
N THR A 113 19.45 8.17 -21.00
CA THR A 113 20.69 7.80 -21.68
C THR A 113 20.74 6.29 -21.88
N SER A 114 21.18 5.87 -23.07
CA SER A 114 21.42 4.46 -23.38
C SER A 114 22.68 3.92 -22.68
N ASN A 115 23.56 4.80 -22.19
CA ASN A 115 24.69 4.47 -21.34
C ASN A 115 24.39 4.89 -19.91
N ALA A 116 24.01 3.93 -19.07
CA ALA A 116 23.88 4.06 -17.62
C ALA A 116 25.24 4.17 -16.92
N GLY A 117 26.23 4.82 -17.55
CA GLY A 117 27.56 4.99 -16.97
C GLY A 117 27.47 5.87 -15.74
N ALA A 118 27.60 5.26 -14.55
CA ALA A 118 27.81 5.89 -13.24
C ALA A 118 27.03 7.20 -13.00
N ALA A 119 25.78 7.28 -13.47
CA ALA A 119 24.88 8.31 -12.97
C ALA A 119 24.64 7.99 -11.50
N GLU A 120 25.15 8.83 -10.61
CA GLU A 120 24.97 8.63 -9.17
C GLU A 120 23.46 8.63 -8.89
N ALA A 121 22.95 7.53 -8.31
CA ALA A 121 21.56 7.43 -7.94
C ALA A 121 21.26 8.46 -6.85
N ILE A 122 20.70 9.61 -7.23
CA ILE A 122 20.28 10.63 -6.27
C ILE A 122 18.95 10.17 -5.67
N GLU A 123 19.01 9.54 -4.50
CA GLU A 123 17.80 9.26 -3.74
C GLU A 123 17.18 10.57 -3.24
N ARG A 124 15.92 10.81 -3.63
CA ARG A 124 15.14 11.94 -3.13
C ARG A 124 14.68 11.63 -1.70
N PRO A 125 14.72 12.59 -0.74
CA PRO A 125 14.26 12.35 0.62
C PRO A 125 12.82 11.81 0.72
N GLN A 126 11.94 12.21 -0.21
CA GLN A 126 10.57 11.71 -0.34
C GLN A 126 10.51 10.20 -0.62
N PHE A 127 11.45 9.69 -1.42
CA PHE A 127 11.50 8.27 -1.78
C PHE A 127 11.96 7.44 -0.58
N ALA A 128 12.99 7.91 0.13
CA ALA A 128 13.45 7.27 1.36
C ALA A 128 12.31 7.19 2.40
N ARG A 129 11.61 8.31 2.65
CA ARG A 129 10.45 8.35 3.58
C ARG A 129 9.31 7.43 3.17
N ALA A 130 9.02 7.33 1.86
CA ALA A 130 8.00 6.41 1.36
C ALA A 130 8.41 4.95 1.63
N ARG A 131 9.64 4.59 1.26
CA ARG A 131 10.20 3.24 1.39
C ARG A 131 10.35 2.77 2.83
N GLU A 132 10.60 3.67 3.77
CA GLU A 132 10.60 3.38 5.22
C GLU A 132 9.29 2.73 5.69
N ARG A 133 8.19 2.95 4.96
CA ARG A 133 6.87 2.38 5.28
C ARG A 133 6.36 1.41 4.22
N PHE A 134 7.20 1.02 3.26
CA PHE A 134 6.80 -0.01 2.29
C PHE A 134 6.72 -1.37 2.98
N PRO A 135 5.71 -2.18 2.65
CA PRO A 135 5.64 -3.53 3.14
C PRO A 135 6.73 -4.38 2.47
N ASP A 136 7.56 -5.02 3.28
CA ASP A 136 8.51 -6.02 2.80
C ASP A 136 7.75 -7.25 2.33
N ARG A 137 8.16 -7.79 1.18
CA ARG A 137 7.66 -9.08 0.72
C ARG A 137 8.18 -10.19 1.64
N VAL A 138 7.27 -11.02 2.13
CA VAL A 138 7.61 -12.19 2.94
C VAL A 138 7.81 -13.39 2.02
N GLU A 139 9.05 -13.76 1.74
CA GLU A 139 9.36 -14.94 0.91
C GLU A 139 9.15 -16.25 1.68
N ASP A 140 9.60 -16.30 2.95
CA ASP A 140 9.38 -17.43 3.85
C ASP A 140 8.74 -16.95 5.16
N PRO A 141 7.45 -17.27 5.42
CA PRO A 141 6.78 -16.92 6.67
C PRO A 141 7.51 -17.41 7.93
N ALA A 142 8.08 -18.62 7.91
CA ALA A 142 8.74 -19.19 9.08
C ALA A 142 10.01 -18.42 9.44
N GLU A 143 10.81 -18.02 8.45
CA GLU A 143 12.00 -17.17 8.65
C GLU A 143 11.62 -15.76 9.13
N ALA A 144 10.50 -15.22 8.66
CA ALA A 144 9.94 -13.95 9.14
C ALA A 144 9.31 -14.05 10.55
N GLY A 145 9.30 -15.23 11.17
CA GLY A 145 8.62 -15.49 12.44
C GLY A 145 7.10 -15.40 12.35
N LEU A 146 6.55 -15.38 11.13
CA LEU A 146 5.14 -15.28 10.82
C LEU A 146 4.51 -16.67 10.78
N ARG A 147 3.45 -16.85 11.54
CA ARG A 147 2.57 -18.02 11.48
C ARG A 147 1.15 -17.54 11.25
N TYR A 148 0.40 -18.28 10.44
CA TYR A 148 -1.01 -18.02 10.27
C TYR A 148 -1.78 -19.32 10.13
N GLY A 149 -3.07 -19.26 10.44
CA GLY A 149 -3.99 -20.39 10.31
C GLY A 149 -5.42 -19.91 10.33
N TRP A 150 -6.30 -20.75 9.81
CA TRP A 150 -7.72 -20.49 9.77
C TRP A 150 -8.46 -21.34 10.80
N ASP A 151 -9.42 -20.69 11.47
CA ASP A 151 -10.47 -21.35 12.24
C ASP A 151 -11.81 -20.88 11.67
N GLU A 152 -12.42 -21.75 10.86
CA GLU A 152 -13.55 -21.41 9.98
C GLU A 152 -13.28 -20.12 9.18
N TYR A 153 -14.03 -19.05 9.44
CA TYR A 153 -13.92 -17.75 8.79
C TYR A 153 -12.93 -16.81 9.47
N THR A 154 -12.22 -17.24 10.50
CA THR A 154 -11.29 -16.39 11.26
C THR A 154 -9.85 -16.69 10.90
N LEU A 155 -9.16 -15.70 10.34
CA LEU A 155 -7.72 -15.76 10.14
C LEU A 155 -7.03 -15.36 11.44
N ARG A 156 -6.23 -16.27 11.99
CA ARG A 156 -5.31 -15.96 13.09
C ARG A 156 -3.91 -15.80 12.53
N ILE A 157 -3.27 -14.68 12.83
CA ILE A 157 -1.88 -14.40 12.49
C ILE A 157 -1.10 -14.20 13.80
N GLU A 158 0.09 -14.76 13.86
CA GLU A 158 1.04 -14.61 14.96
C GLU A 158 2.41 -14.26 14.40
N VAL A 159 3.10 -13.32 15.04
CA VAL A 159 4.47 -12.94 14.68
C VAL A 159 5.35 -13.05 15.92
N ALA A 160 6.42 -13.83 15.82
CA ALA A 160 7.40 -13.95 16.89
C ALA A 160 7.94 -12.57 17.32
N ASP A 161 8.10 -12.40 18.63
CA ASP A 161 8.64 -11.19 19.27
C ASP A 161 7.83 -9.88 19.03
N ALA A 162 6.65 -9.97 18.41
CA ALA A 162 5.76 -8.84 18.26
C ALA A 162 5.11 -8.47 19.59
N ARG A 163 5.08 -7.17 19.89
CA ARG A 163 4.41 -6.57 21.06
C ARG A 163 3.07 -5.94 20.70
N ARG A 164 2.88 -5.62 19.43
CA ARG A 164 1.62 -5.11 18.88
C ARG A 164 1.58 -5.39 17.39
N LEU A 165 0.39 -5.72 16.91
CA LEU A 165 0.10 -5.92 15.49
C LEU A 165 -1.00 -4.95 15.05
N ILE A 166 -0.85 -4.41 13.84
CA ILE A 166 -1.88 -3.65 13.16
C ILE A 166 -2.02 -4.20 11.75
N PHE A 167 -3.24 -4.55 11.35
CA PHE A 167 -3.52 -5.07 10.01
C PHE A 167 -4.26 -4.04 9.17
N TYR A 168 -3.76 -3.83 7.95
CA TYR A 168 -4.34 -2.97 6.93
C TYR A 168 -4.73 -3.84 5.73
N PRO A 169 -6.03 -4.13 5.51
CA PRO A 169 -6.45 -4.94 4.38
C PRO A 169 -6.24 -4.19 3.06
N ALA A 170 -5.50 -4.75 2.11
CA ALA A 170 -5.23 -4.11 0.81
C ALA A 170 -6.00 -4.83 -0.30
N HIS A 171 -5.71 -6.13 -0.45
CA HIS A 171 -6.14 -6.92 -1.58
C HIS A 171 -6.92 -8.13 -1.10
N SER A 172 -8.16 -8.20 -1.54
CA SER A 172 -8.87 -9.46 -1.64
C SER A 172 -9.61 -9.44 -2.95
N GLU A 173 -9.55 -10.56 -3.66
CA GLU A 173 -10.48 -10.79 -4.76
C GLU A 173 -11.91 -10.53 -4.24
N LYS A 174 -12.67 -9.70 -4.96
CA LYS A 174 -14.08 -9.40 -4.65
C LYS A 174 -14.32 -8.63 -3.34
N PHE A 175 -13.36 -7.84 -2.86
CA PHE A 175 -13.53 -6.91 -1.72
C PHE A 175 -13.97 -7.59 -0.41
N VAL A 176 -13.42 -8.78 -0.16
CA VAL A 176 -13.61 -9.53 1.07
C VAL A 176 -12.61 -9.07 2.13
N TYR A 177 -13.07 -8.26 3.08
CA TYR A 177 -12.27 -7.80 4.22
C TYR A 177 -12.77 -8.41 5.53
N PRO A 178 -11.92 -8.46 6.56
CA PRO A 178 -12.40 -8.96 7.84
C PRO A 178 -13.43 -7.98 8.44
N VAL A 179 -14.33 -8.51 9.26
CA VAL A 179 -15.38 -7.74 9.91
C VAL A 179 -14.82 -6.93 11.07
N GLN A 180 -15.45 -5.78 11.38
CA GLN A 180 -15.11 -4.91 12.50
C GLN A 180 -13.65 -4.46 12.53
N MET A 181 -13.16 -3.86 11.45
CA MET A 181 -11.77 -3.42 11.31
C MET A 181 -11.29 -2.39 12.33
N ALA A 182 -12.19 -1.57 12.89
CA ALA A 182 -11.85 -0.70 14.01
C ALA A 182 -11.41 -1.49 15.25
N ALA A 183 -12.11 -2.58 15.57
CA ALA A 183 -11.88 -3.39 16.77
C ALA A 183 -10.84 -4.49 16.56
N ASN A 184 -10.96 -5.26 15.47
CA ASN A 184 -10.12 -6.45 15.24
C ASN A 184 -8.85 -6.19 14.44
N GLY A 185 -8.70 -4.99 13.85
CA GLY A 185 -7.51 -4.61 13.09
C GLY A 185 -6.27 -4.29 13.95
N VAL A 186 -6.34 -4.42 15.28
CA VAL A 186 -5.21 -4.17 16.20
C VAL A 186 -5.16 -5.23 17.29
N SER A 187 -3.96 -5.66 17.64
CA SER A 187 -3.68 -6.47 18.82
C SER A 187 -2.55 -5.86 19.64
N SER A 188 -2.69 -5.88 20.97
CA SER A 188 -1.64 -5.48 21.92
C SER A 188 -0.67 -6.63 22.30
N GLY A 189 -0.67 -7.70 21.51
CA GLY A 189 0.22 -8.84 21.70
C GLY A 189 0.84 -9.29 20.38
N ASN A 190 1.34 -10.52 20.39
CA ASN A 190 2.03 -11.11 19.24
C ASN A 190 1.09 -11.77 18.23
N ALA A 191 -0.21 -11.86 18.52
CA ALA A 191 -1.20 -12.51 17.67
C ALA A 191 -2.43 -11.62 17.46
N ILE A 192 -2.99 -11.65 16.25
CA ILE A 192 -4.20 -10.94 15.84
C ILE A 192 -5.19 -11.94 15.22
N SER A 193 -6.47 -11.74 15.51
CA SER A 193 -7.56 -12.55 14.96
C SER A 193 -8.48 -11.67 14.13
N LEU A 194 -8.62 -12.04 12.87
CA LEU A 194 -9.33 -11.30 11.84
C LEU A 194 -10.53 -12.15 11.39
N PRO A 195 -11.70 -11.98 12.01
CA PRO A 195 -12.91 -12.68 11.59
C PRO A 195 -13.36 -12.15 10.22
N TYR A 196 -13.67 -13.01 9.27
CA TYR A 196 -14.29 -12.63 7.99
C TYR A 196 -15.77 -13.03 7.98
N ASN A 197 -16.53 -12.46 7.05
CA ASN A 197 -17.90 -12.91 6.78
C ASN A 197 -17.90 -14.08 5.78
N ARG A 198 -19.09 -14.65 5.55
CA ARG A 198 -19.30 -15.77 4.61
C ARG A 198 -18.91 -15.50 3.15
N TYR A 199 -18.63 -14.26 2.77
CA TYR A 199 -18.14 -13.98 1.41
C TYR A 199 -16.70 -14.46 1.20
N LEU A 200 -15.99 -14.87 2.27
CA LEU A 200 -14.69 -15.53 2.18
C LEU A 200 -14.68 -16.76 1.26
N ASP A 201 -15.78 -17.51 1.19
CA ASP A 201 -15.98 -18.66 0.27
C ASP A 201 -15.85 -18.30 -1.23
N ARG A 202 -15.73 -17.00 -1.54
CA ARG A 202 -15.63 -16.48 -2.90
C ARG A 202 -14.24 -15.97 -3.25
N ALA A 203 -13.35 -15.82 -2.27
CA ALA A 203 -11.99 -15.34 -2.47
C ALA A 203 -11.02 -16.52 -2.40
N GLU A 204 -10.08 -16.60 -3.34
CA GLU A 204 -9.01 -17.59 -3.24
C GLU A 204 -7.95 -17.16 -2.23
N ARG A 205 -7.75 -15.85 -2.11
CA ARG A 205 -6.72 -15.24 -1.26
C ARG A 205 -7.22 -13.95 -0.61
N VAL A 206 -6.69 -13.67 0.57
CA VAL A 206 -6.87 -12.40 1.28
C VAL A 206 -5.52 -11.87 1.72
N GLY A 207 -5.34 -10.57 1.67
CA GLY A 207 -4.06 -9.95 1.92
C GLY A 207 -4.15 -8.49 2.33
N GLY A 208 -2.98 -7.95 2.64
CA GLY A 208 -2.84 -6.61 3.18
C GLY A 208 -1.44 -6.39 3.75
N ILE A 209 -1.33 -5.38 4.61
CA ILE A 209 -0.09 -5.04 5.29
C ILE A 209 -0.25 -5.36 6.77
N LEU A 210 0.72 -6.08 7.33
CA LEU A 210 0.88 -6.25 8.75
C LEU A 210 1.99 -5.33 9.25
N GLU A 211 1.61 -4.30 10.00
CA GLU A 211 2.53 -3.46 10.75
C GLU A 211 2.84 -4.15 12.08
N VAL A 212 4.11 -4.47 12.28
CA VAL A 212 4.62 -5.25 13.40
C VAL A 212 5.47 -4.36 14.29
N HIS A 213 5.01 -4.16 15.52
CA HIS A 213 5.76 -3.43 16.54
C HIS A 213 6.56 -4.42 17.37
N ARG A 214 7.87 -4.22 17.42
CA ARG A 214 8.81 -4.96 18.28
C ARG A 214 9.48 -4.00 19.25
N GLU A 215 10.32 -4.55 20.13
CA GLU A 215 11.14 -3.73 21.03
C GLU A 215 12.02 -2.72 20.29
N ASN A 216 12.60 -3.14 19.17
CA ASN A 216 13.64 -2.39 18.46
C ASN A 216 13.10 -1.55 17.28
N GLY A 217 11.78 -1.48 17.10
CA GLY A 217 11.19 -0.68 16.02
C GLY A 217 9.92 -1.29 15.43
N VAL A 218 9.52 -0.71 14.30
CA VAL A 218 8.33 -1.11 13.53
C VAL A 218 8.79 -1.62 12.17
N SER A 219 8.19 -2.71 11.71
CA SER A 219 8.36 -3.22 10.34
C SER A 219 7.01 -3.40 9.68
N TYR A 220 6.98 -3.47 8.35
CA TYR A 220 5.76 -3.66 7.57
C TYR A 220 5.93 -4.90 6.72
N MET A 221 4.99 -5.84 6.80
CA MET A 221 5.04 -7.10 6.06
C MET A 221 3.86 -7.17 5.10
N ALA A 222 4.12 -7.44 3.83
CA ALA A 222 3.08 -7.79 2.88
C ALA A 222 2.56 -9.18 3.24
N LEU A 223 1.25 -9.28 3.43
CA LEU A 223 0.56 -10.54 3.66
C LEU A 223 -0.30 -10.87 2.45
N ASP A 224 -0.21 -12.12 2.03
CA ASP A 224 -1.07 -12.71 1.02
C ASP A 224 -1.29 -14.18 1.37
N VAL A 225 -2.50 -14.50 1.85
CA VAL A 225 -2.82 -15.76 2.52
C VAL A 225 -3.92 -16.49 1.73
N PRO A 226 -3.73 -17.78 1.36
CA PRO A 226 -4.80 -18.57 0.76
C PRO A 226 -5.96 -18.75 1.74
N THR A 227 -7.19 -18.68 1.24
CA THR A 227 -8.38 -18.97 2.04
C THR A 227 -8.57 -20.48 2.21
N PRO A 228 -9.34 -20.95 3.21
CA PRO A 228 -9.65 -22.37 3.38
C PRO A 228 -10.42 -23.00 2.21
N TYR A 229 -10.96 -22.16 1.31
CA TYR A 229 -11.83 -22.53 0.20
C TYR A 229 -11.13 -22.39 -1.16
N SER A 230 -9.84 -22.07 -1.18
CA SER A 230 -9.05 -22.00 -2.41
C SER A 230 -9.09 -23.36 -3.13
N GLY A 231 -9.50 -23.38 -4.40
CA GLY A 231 -9.55 -24.60 -5.22
C GLY A 231 -10.78 -25.50 -5.01
N SER A 232 -11.79 -25.07 -4.24
CA SER A 232 -13.04 -25.83 -4.05
C SER A 232 -14.12 -25.55 -5.12
N ARG A 233 -13.74 -25.05 -6.31
CA ARG A 233 -14.65 -24.74 -7.42
C ARG A 233 -14.19 -25.34 -8.73
#